data_AF-A0A653VTU5-F1
#
_entry.id   AF-A0A653VTU5-F1
#
_cell.length_a   1.000
_cell.length_b   1.000
_cell.length_c   1.000
_cell.angle_alpha   90.00
_cell.angle_beta   90.00
_cell.angle_gamma   90.00
#
_symmetry.space_group_name_H-M   'P 1'
#
loop_
_entity.id
_entity.type
_entity.pdbx_description
1 polymer ?
#
loop_
_entity_poly.entity_id
_entity_poly.type
_entity_poly.pdbx_seq_one_letter_code
_entity_poly.pdbx_strand_id
1 'polypeptide(L)'
;MKKKSLWLTALLMSASATFAQIKTTKIKNQNTEHYITTIINYPIAGLYALQKQVEPITVLNADGTGMMQNEDLVKEPIVWGIECSESGIPIFKEGFDSAAYSFWYKKAKAHEEEWTYQSFTIHFNKMKMFIAGERFKEFTEEELKR
;
A
#
# COMPACT_ATOMS: atom_id res chain seq x y z
N MET A 1 -59.26 -0.39 34.16
CA MET A 1 -58.94 -0.39 32.71
C MET A 1 -59.00 1.07 32.26
N LYS A 2 -58.05 1.72 31.59
CA LYS A 2 -57.07 1.31 30.58
C LYS A 2 -55.83 2.23 30.69
N LYS A 3 -54.65 1.63 30.61
CA LYS A 3 -53.33 2.29 30.61
C LYS A 3 -53.13 2.94 29.23
N LYS A 4 -52.76 4.22 29.15
CA LYS A 4 -52.42 4.87 27.87
C LYS A 4 -50.92 5.14 27.79
N SER A 5 -50.32 4.38 26.88
CA SER A 5 -49.15 4.67 26.03
C SER A 5 -47.91 5.29 26.67
N LEU A 6 -46.97 4.41 27.02
CA LEU A 6 -45.61 4.75 27.39
C LEU A 6 -44.73 4.52 26.15
N TRP A 7 -44.54 5.54 25.33
CA TRP A 7 -43.57 5.52 24.22
C TRP A 7 -43.01 6.92 24.03
N LEU A 8 -41.88 7.20 24.68
CA LEU A 8 -41.04 8.34 24.34
C LEU A 8 -39.57 7.88 24.33
N THR A 9 -39.13 7.56 23.12
CA THR A 9 -37.87 7.97 22.51
C THR A 9 -36.63 8.03 23.42
N ALA A 10 -35.81 6.99 23.36
CA ALA A 10 -34.36 7.09 23.56
C ALA A 10 -33.66 5.97 22.78
N LEU A 11 -33.79 6.00 21.45
CA LEU A 11 -32.90 5.25 20.58
C LEU A 11 -31.57 6.01 20.54
N LEU A 12 -30.75 5.85 21.58
CA LEU A 12 -29.32 6.20 21.53
C LEU A 12 -28.67 5.22 20.55
N MET A 13 -28.72 5.57 19.25
CA MET A 13 -27.80 5.01 18.28
C MET A 13 -26.43 5.56 18.62
N SER A 14 -25.67 4.83 19.43
CA SER A 14 -24.23 4.97 19.48
C SER A 14 -23.72 4.72 18.07
N ALA A 15 -23.37 5.82 17.38
CA ALA A 15 -22.54 5.76 16.19
C ALA A 15 -21.19 5.19 16.64
N SER A 16 -21.09 3.86 16.65
CA SER A 16 -19.81 3.18 16.66
C SER A 16 -19.15 3.60 15.36
N ALA A 17 -18.28 4.60 15.41
CA ALA A 17 -17.32 4.80 14.33
C ALA A 17 -16.56 3.49 14.24
N THR A 18 -16.92 2.65 13.26
CA THR A 18 -16.13 1.49 12.90
C THR A 18 -14.80 2.04 12.43
N PHE A 19 -13.82 2.10 13.33
CA PHE A 19 -12.42 2.17 12.94
C PHE A 19 -12.18 0.91 12.12
N ALA A 20 -12.30 1.02 10.80
CA ALA A 20 -11.86 -0.03 9.91
C ALA A 20 -10.39 -0.27 10.25
N GLN A 21 -10.09 -1.40 10.88
CA GLN A 21 -8.72 -1.78 11.17
C GLN A 21 -7.95 -1.74 9.84
N ILE A 22 -6.83 -1.04 9.80
CA ILE A 22 -5.97 -1.01 8.62
C ILE A 22 -5.65 -2.46 8.29
N LYS A 23 -6.02 -2.89 7.08
CA LYS A 23 -5.75 -4.25 6.63
C LYS A 23 -4.23 -4.46 6.60
N THR A 24 -3.75 -5.30 7.50
CA THR A 24 -2.36 -5.78 7.52
C THR A 24 -2.31 -7.22 7.05
N THR A 25 -1.24 -7.57 6.35
CA THR A 25 -0.95 -8.94 5.93
C THR A 25 0.37 -9.36 6.54
N LYS A 26 0.37 -10.48 7.26
CA LYS A 26 1.60 -11.08 7.79
C LYS A 26 2.30 -11.84 6.68
N ILE A 27 3.60 -11.59 6.51
CA ILE A 27 4.45 -12.28 5.53
C ILE A 27 5.66 -12.88 6.23
N LYS A 28 6.27 -13.88 5.59
CA LYS A 28 7.48 -14.53 6.09
C LYS A 28 8.57 -14.46 5.04
N ASN A 29 9.76 -14.02 5.42
CA ASN A 29 10.96 -14.04 4.58
C ASN A 29 12.12 -14.61 5.40
N GLN A 30 12.76 -15.69 4.93
CA GLN A 30 14.00 -16.26 5.51
C GLN A 30 14.01 -16.40 7.05
N ASN A 31 12.86 -16.76 7.65
CA ASN A 31 12.58 -16.91 9.09
C ASN A 31 12.26 -15.63 9.89
N THR A 32 12.22 -14.47 9.25
CA THR A 32 11.70 -13.24 9.84
C THR A 32 10.24 -13.04 9.44
N GLU A 33 9.43 -12.63 10.40
CA GLU A 33 8.03 -12.25 10.17
C GLU A 33 7.97 -10.74 9.95
N HIS A 34 7.24 -10.33 8.92
CA HIS A 34 6.99 -8.93 8.62
C HIS A 34 5.48 -8.71 8.49
N TYR A 35 5.04 -7.48 8.64
CA TYR A 35 3.68 -7.06 8.32
C TYR A 35 3.74 -6.08 7.16
N ILE A 36 2.79 -6.22 6.23
CA ILE A 36 2.67 -5.32 5.09
C ILE A 36 1.28 -4.70 5.01
N THR A 37 1.22 -3.49 4.48
CA THR A 37 -0.02 -2.78 4.14
C THR A 37 0.12 -2.07 2.80
N THR A 38 -0.99 -1.79 2.14
CA THR A 38 -1.02 -0.98 0.91
C THR A 38 -1.32 0.50 1.20
N ILE A 39 -1.60 0.82 2.47
CA ILE A 39 -2.02 2.15 2.91
C ILE A 39 -0.85 2.87 3.56
N ILE A 40 -0.39 3.93 2.90
CA ILE A 40 0.49 4.94 3.50
C ILE A 40 -0.10 6.33 3.20
N ASN A 41 0.43 7.39 3.78
CA ASN A 41 -0.04 8.77 3.58
C ASN A 41 0.32 9.36 2.19
N TYR A 42 0.46 8.52 1.17
CA TYR A 42 0.89 8.88 -0.17
C TYR A 42 0.22 7.95 -1.21
N PRO A 43 -0.06 8.46 -2.43
CA PRO A 43 -0.74 7.71 -3.49
C PRO A 43 0.18 6.70 -4.19
N ILE A 44 0.53 5.60 -3.52
CA ILE A 44 1.44 4.57 -4.07
C ILE A 44 0.87 3.94 -5.34
N ALA A 45 -0.43 3.65 -5.38
CA ALA A 45 -1.06 2.96 -6.50
C ALA A 45 -0.89 3.75 -7.81
N GLY A 46 -0.60 3.04 -8.90
CA GLY A 46 -0.37 3.63 -10.21
C GLY A 46 0.66 2.88 -11.05
N LEU A 47 1.05 3.51 -12.16
CA LEU A 47 2.02 2.98 -13.12
C LEU A 47 3.39 3.61 -12.84
N TYR A 48 4.40 2.76 -12.71
CA TYR A 48 5.81 3.10 -12.55
C TYR A 48 6.57 2.69 -13.81
N ALA A 49 7.30 3.61 -14.41
CA ALA A 49 8.06 3.38 -15.64
C ALA A 49 9.51 3.81 -15.48
N LEU A 50 10.39 3.30 -16.35
CA LEU A 50 11.76 3.80 -16.44
C LEU A 50 11.80 5.17 -17.12
N GLN A 51 12.78 5.99 -16.75
CA GLN A 51 12.99 7.31 -17.33
C GLN A 51 13.14 7.22 -18.86
N LYS A 52 12.26 7.93 -19.59
CA LYS A 52 12.22 7.98 -21.06
C LYS A 52 11.88 6.65 -21.75
N GLN A 53 11.28 5.68 -21.05
CA GLN A 53 10.84 4.42 -21.65
C GLN A 53 9.36 4.17 -21.38
N VAL A 54 8.70 3.49 -22.33
CA VAL A 54 7.28 3.10 -22.21
C VAL A 54 7.13 1.75 -21.52
N GLU A 55 8.11 0.85 -21.66
CA GLU A 55 8.21 -0.45 -21.00
C GLU A 55 9.71 -0.71 -20.68
N PRO A 56 10.03 -1.55 -19.69
CA PRO A 56 9.13 -2.27 -18.78
C PRO A 56 8.44 -1.38 -17.74
N ILE A 57 7.21 -1.75 -17.39
CA ILE A 57 6.40 -1.06 -16.36
C ILE A 57 6.10 -1.93 -15.15
N THR A 58 5.82 -1.28 -14.03
CA THR A 58 5.18 -1.88 -12.86
C THR A 58 3.87 -1.17 -12.58
N VAL A 59 2.78 -1.91 -12.43
CA VAL A 59 1.47 -1.39 -12.04
C VAL A 59 1.13 -1.88 -10.65
N LEU A 60 0.84 -0.96 -9.75
CA LEU A 60 0.41 -1.25 -8.38
C LEU A 60 -1.06 -0.84 -8.21
N ASN A 61 -1.94 -1.78 -7.89
CA ASN A 61 -3.34 -1.51 -7.56
C ASN A 61 -3.51 -1.33 -6.04
N ALA A 62 -4.43 -0.47 -5.63
CA ALA A 62 -4.64 -0.09 -4.22
C ALA A 62 -5.02 -1.27 -3.29
N ASP A 63 -5.55 -2.35 -3.85
CA ASP A 63 -5.94 -3.57 -3.13
C ASP A 63 -4.77 -4.52 -2.81
N GLY A 64 -3.55 -4.18 -3.24
CA GLY A 64 -2.34 -4.98 -3.05
C GLY A 64 -2.05 -5.96 -4.17
N THR A 65 -2.85 -5.94 -5.24
CA THR A 65 -2.52 -6.64 -6.49
C THR A 65 -1.71 -5.74 -7.42
N GLY A 66 -1.06 -6.33 -8.41
CA GLY A 66 -0.34 -5.57 -9.41
C GLY A 66 0.19 -6.42 -10.55
N MET A 67 1.04 -5.81 -11.37
CA MET A 67 1.77 -6.46 -12.45
C MET A 67 3.18 -5.87 -12.53
N MET A 68 4.19 -6.71 -12.67
CA MET A 68 5.57 -6.29 -12.92
C MET A 68 6.03 -6.86 -14.25
N GLN A 69 6.62 -6.00 -15.08
CA GLN A 69 7.22 -6.39 -16.34
C GLN A 69 8.74 -6.48 -16.19
N ASN A 70 9.30 -7.61 -16.61
CA ASN A 70 10.75 -7.82 -16.68
C ASN A 70 11.32 -7.21 -17.98
N GLU A 71 12.65 -7.17 -18.10
CA GLU A 71 13.33 -6.61 -19.29
C GLU A 71 13.01 -7.36 -20.58
N ASP A 72 12.69 -8.65 -20.48
CA ASP A 72 12.20 -9.51 -21.58
C ASP A 72 10.73 -9.24 -21.95
N LEU A 73 10.12 -8.21 -21.36
CA LEU A 73 8.74 -7.78 -21.52
C LEU A 73 7.68 -8.76 -20.99
N VAL A 74 8.09 -9.84 -20.30
CA VAL A 74 7.16 -10.77 -19.67
C VAL A 74 6.44 -10.07 -18.52
N LYS A 75 5.10 -10.14 -18.54
CA LYS A 75 4.22 -9.53 -17.54
C LYS A 75 3.85 -10.56 -16.50
N GLU A 76 4.24 -10.31 -15.25
CA GLU A 76 3.97 -11.20 -14.13
C GLU A 76 2.99 -10.53 -13.16
N PRO A 77 1.84 -11.17 -12.85
CA PRO A 77 0.96 -10.66 -11.81
C PRO A 77 1.65 -10.79 -10.46
N ILE A 78 1.57 -9.74 -9.64
CA ILE A 78 2.17 -9.69 -8.31
C ILE A 78 1.13 -9.39 -7.22
N VAL A 79 1.47 -9.79 -5.99
CA VAL A 79 0.89 -9.23 -4.77
C VAL A 79 1.98 -8.40 -4.11
N TRP A 80 1.64 -7.23 -3.57
CA TRP A 80 2.60 -6.30 -3.00
C TRP A 80 2.10 -5.62 -1.72
N GLY A 81 3.03 -5.02 -0.98
CA GLY A 81 2.76 -4.12 0.14
C GLY A 81 4.01 -3.41 0.64
N ILE A 82 3.80 -2.39 1.47
CA ILE A 82 4.83 -1.67 2.20
C ILE A 82 4.91 -2.21 3.62
N GLU A 83 6.13 -2.38 4.13
CA GLU A 83 6.35 -2.84 5.50
C GLU A 83 5.75 -1.89 6.55
N CYS A 84 5.09 -2.48 7.54
CA CYS A 84 4.42 -1.77 8.62
C CYS A 84 4.56 -2.52 9.95
N SER A 85 4.13 -1.87 11.03
CA SER A 85 3.89 -2.55 12.30
C SER A 85 2.73 -3.54 12.19
N GLU A 86 2.57 -4.40 13.19
CA GLU A 86 1.40 -5.28 13.33
C GLU A 86 0.07 -4.51 13.33
N SER A 87 0.07 -3.28 13.85
CA SER A 87 -1.08 -2.35 13.85
C SER A 87 -1.30 -1.61 12.52
N GLY A 88 -0.44 -1.82 11.52
CA GLY A 88 -0.58 -1.23 10.18
C GLY A 88 0.04 0.16 10.02
N ILE A 89 0.86 0.61 10.98
CA ILE A 89 1.58 1.88 10.88
C ILE A 89 2.80 1.67 9.97
N PRO A 90 2.93 2.38 8.83
CA PRO A 90 4.05 2.20 7.91
C PRO A 90 5.40 2.45 8.57
N ILE A 91 6.37 1.58 8.31
CA ILE A 91 7.75 1.72 8.81
C ILE A 91 8.58 2.37 7.70
N PHE A 92 9.23 3.49 8.01
CA PHE A 92 10.09 4.19 7.06
C PHE A 92 11.29 4.83 7.73
N LYS A 93 12.31 5.11 6.92
CA LYS A 93 13.46 5.93 7.29
C LYS A 93 13.27 7.32 6.70
N GLU A 94 13.30 8.32 7.56
CA GLU A 94 13.24 9.72 7.16
C GLU A 94 14.59 10.17 6.57
N GLY A 95 14.52 10.97 5.51
CA GLY A 95 15.63 11.73 4.94
C GLY A 95 15.23 13.19 4.79
N PHE A 96 16.17 14.06 4.45
CA PHE A 96 15.95 15.51 4.44
C PHE A 96 14.75 15.97 3.59
N ASP A 97 14.55 15.35 2.42
CA ASP A 97 13.46 15.63 1.48
C ASP A 97 12.90 14.31 0.91
N SER A 98 12.92 13.27 1.73
CA SER A 98 12.52 11.94 1.27
C SER A 98 12.09 11.03 2.40
N ALA A 99 11.27 10.03 2.08
CA ALA A 99 11.03 8.87 2.94
C ALA A 99 11.40 7.59 2.19
N ALA A 100 12.05 6.66 2.89
CA ALA A 100 12.40 5.34 2.36
C ALA A 100 11.65 4.24 3.11
N TYR A 101 10.97 3.38 2.36
CA TYR A 101 10.16 2.26 2.82
C TYR A 101 10.74 0.95 2.32
N SER A 102 10.41 -0.14 3.03
CA SER A 102 10.59 -1.49 2.50
C SER A 102 9.36 -1.86 1.67
N PHE A 103 9.58 -2.17 0.39
CA PHE A 103 8.55 -2.70 -0.49
C PHE A 103 8.73 -4.20 -0.63
N TRP A 104 7.64 -4.93 -0.42
CA TRP A 104 7.61 -6.38 -0.50
C TRP A 104 6.65 -6.78 -1.62
N TYR A 105 7.06 -7.73 -2.45
CA TYR A 105 6.17 -8.32 -3.44
C TYR A 105 6.46 -9.80 -3.63
N LYS A 106 5.47 -10.54 -4.16
CA LYS A 106 5.65 -11.91 -4.66
C LYS A 106 4.87 -12.10 -5.94
N LYS A 107 5.26 -13.07 -6.76
CA LYS A 107 4.47 -13.46 -7.94
C LYS A 107 3.16 -14.10 -7.46
N ALA A 108 2.03 -13.64 -8.00
CA ALA A 108 0.71 -14.09 -7.55
C ALA A 108 0.43 -15.58 -7.83
N LYS A 109 1.16 -16.18 -8.79
CA LYS A 109 1.03 -17.59 -9.18
C LYS A 109 2.21 -18.46 -8.77
N ALA A 110 3.15 -17.94 -7.96
CA ALA A 110 4.26 -18.77 -7.48
C ALA A 110 3.74 -19.87 -6.54
N HIS A 111 4.27 -21.09 -6.70
CA HIS A 111 4.02 -22.20 -5.80
C HIS A 111 4.68 -21.98 -4.42
N GLU A 112 5.73 -21.17 -4.38
CA GLU A 112 6.48 -20.83 -3.18
C GLU A 112 6.08 -19.44 -2.69
N GLU A 113 5.88 -19.28 -1.38
CA GLU A 113 5.56 -18.01 -0.74
C GLU A 113 6.80 -17.13 -0.52
N GLU A 114 7.67 -17.06 -1.52
CA GLU A 114 8.89 -16.27 -1.43
C GLU A 114 8.59 -14.80 -1.72
N TRP A 115 8.66 -13.98 -0.67
CA TRP A 115 8.55 -12.54 -0.78
C TRP A 115 9.89 -11.93 -1.13
N THR A 116 9.90 -11.08 -2.15
CA THR A 116 11.07 -10.30 -2.58
C THR A 116 11.01 -8.90 -1.97
N TYR A 117 12.15 -8.45 -1.43
CA TYR A 117 12.35 -7.09 -0.94
C TYR A 117 12.88 -6.18 -2.06
N GLN A 118 12.36 -4.95 -2.12
CA GLN A 118 12.95 -3.84 -2.86
C GLN A 118 12.83 -2.54 -2.07
N SER A 119 13.68 -1.56 -2.40
CA SER A 119 13.54 -0.21 -1.87
C SER A 119 12.35 0.52 -2.52
N PHE A 120 11.61 1.27 -1.71
CA PHE A 120 10.63 2.23 -2.20
C PHE A 120 10.92 3.60 -1.60
N THR A 121 11.07 4.63 -2.43
CA THR A 121 11.40 5.98 -1.95
C THR A 121 10.42 7.00 -2.48
N ILE A 122 10.14 8.01 -1.65
CA ILE A 122 9.35 9.19 -2.02
C ILE A 122 10.30 10.39 -1.92
N HIS A 123 10.33 11.23 -2.95
CA HIS A 123 11.06 12.50 -2.98
C HIS A 123 10.04 13.63 -3.03
N PHE A 124 9.95 14.41 -1.94
CA PHE A 124 8.81 15.33 -1.75
C PHE A 124 8.89 16.52 -2.70
N ASN A 125 10.01 17.26 -2.76
CA ASN A 125 10.14 18.39 -3.69
C ASN A 125 10.06 17.99 -5.17
N LYS A 126 10.42 16.75 -5.50
CA LYS A 126 10.32 16.24 -6.88
C LYS A 126 8.94 15.70 -7.22
N MET A 127 8.07 15.50 -6.22
CA MET A 127 6.78 14.85 -6.35
C MET A 127 6.88 13.51 -7.09
N LYS A 128 7.90 12.70 -6.74
CA LYS A 128 8.19 11.40 -7.37
C LYS A 128 8.34 10.29 -6.34
N MET A 129 7.85 9.12 -6.71
CA MET A 129 8.05 7.86 -6.00
C MET A 129 8.86 6.90 -6.87
N PHE A 130 9.70 6.08 -6.27
CA PHE A 130 10.58 5.15 -6.97
C PHE A 130 10.47 3.75 -6.38
N ILE A 131 10.49 2.74 -7.24
CA ILE A 131 10.66 1.32 -6.92
C ILE A 131 12.07 0.92 -7.38
N ALA A 132 12.84 0.34 -6.47
CA ALA A 132 14.25 -0.05 -6.68
C ALA A 132 15.18 1.10 -7.13
N GLY A 133 14.74 2.36 -7.00
CA GLY A 133 15.47 3.55 -7.46
C GLY A 133 15.42 3.80 -8.97
N GLU A 134 14.74 2.95 -9.74
CA GLU A 134 14.75 3.00 -11.22
C GLU A 134 13.39 3.35 -11.80
N ARG A 135 12.36 2.57 -11.46
CA ARG A 135 11.00 2.78 -11.96
C ARG A 135 10.32 3.85 -11.12
N PHE A 136 9.76 4.87 -11.74
CA PHE A 136 9.18 5.99 -11.02
C PHE A 136 7.74 6.30 -11.44
N LYS A 137 7.01 6.88 -10.49
CA LYS A 137 5.70 7.49 -10.67
C LYS A 137 5.78 8.93 -10.17
N GLU A 138 5.19 9.87 -10.91
CA GLU A 138 4.93 11.22 -10.44
C GLU A 138 3.58 11.30 -9.73
N PHE A 139 3.46 12.18 -8.74
CA PHE A 139 2.20 12.44 -8.05
C PHE A 139 1.97 13.94 -7.91
N THR A 140 0.75 14.31 -7.56
CA THR A 140 0.31 15.70 -7.47
C THR A 140 -0.12 16.05 -6.05
N GLU A 141 -0.19 17.35 -5.73
CA GLU A 141 -0.71 17.79 -4.44
C GLU A 141 -2.18 17.41 -4.24
N GLU A 142 -2.95 17.36 -5.33
CA GLU A 142 -4.35 16.94 -5.34
C GLU A 142 -4.50 15.48 -4.87
N GLU A 143 -3.57 14.61 -5.26
CA GLU A 143 -3.56 13.21 -4.82
C GLU A 143 -3.19 13.05 -3.34
N LEU A 144 -2.50 14.01 -2.72
CA LEU A 144 -2.18 14.00 -1.28
C LEU A 144 -3.37 14.39 -0.39
N LYS A 145 -4.40 15.03 -0.98
CA LYS A 145 -5.59 15.53 -0.26
C LYS A 145 -6.75 14.52 -0.20
N ARG A 146 -6.59 13.34 -0.81
CA ARG A 146 -7.59 12.27 -0.87
C ARG A 146 -7.38 11.23 0.20
#